data_AF-A0ABC9SMI1-F1
#
_entry.id   AF-A0ABC9SMI1-F1
#
_cell.length_a   1.000
_cell.length_b   1.000
_cell.length_c   1.000
_cell.angle_alpha   90.00
_cell.angle_beta   90.00
_cell.angle_gamma   90.00
#
_symmetry.space_group_name_H-M   'P 1'
#
loop_
_entity.id
_entity.type
_entity.pdbx_description
1 polymer ?
#
loop_
_entity_poly.entity_id
_entity_poly.type
_entity_poly.pdbx_seq_one_letter_code
_entity_poly.pdbx_strand_id
1 'polypeptide(L)'
;MKEKLFYFLILISAFAGILGQEFEPDGKVKILPYERGQVKDLEVLGKDIAEFHKRIESRLAFLNKKNKIQDNLYSQFIPAYEDQIPQSRNRYMLDLRFVLKVSGAGAENSPLKLESIVFWSRKSLISKMRPQYEEISILKNEKIKNEGPESIELVVRKKTDAGTKETVYNVATIREPAQRVKLVRIYRTNLLEIIRRIDKYVEGSIKTVAEDVETTLKAVENGGPYQEELPKD
;
A
#
# COMPACT_ATOMS: atom_id res chain seq x y z
N MET A 1 -58.74 12.61 -3.76
CA MET A 1 -58.26 11.56 -2.82
C MET A 1 -56.96 10.87 -3.25
N LYS A 2 -56.65 10.74 -4.54
CA LYS A 2 -55.42 10.03 -5.00
C LYS A 2 -54.11 10.78 -4.74
N GLU A 3 -54.10 12.11 -4.85
CA GLU A 3 -52.87 12.91 -4.65
C GLU A 3 -52.41 12.94 -3.19
N LYS A 4 -53.34 13.07 -2.23
CA LYS A 4 -53.00 13.02 -0.80
C LYS A 4 -52.43 11.65 -0.38
N LEU A 5 -52.86 10.57 -1.02
CA LEU A 5 -52.33 9.22 -0.79
C LEU A 5 -50.90 9.07 -1.33
N PHE A 6 -50.60 9.71 -2.47
CA PHE A 6 -49.28 9.69 -3.10
C PHE A 6 -48.25 10.47 -2.27
N TYR A 7 -48.62 11.64 -1.75
CA TYR A 7 -47.75 12.39 -0.83
C TYR A 7 -47.54 11.66 0.51
N PHE A 8 -48.54 10.93 1.02
CA PHE A 8 -48.40 10.13 2.23
C PHE A 8 -47.46 8.93 2.02
N LEU A 9 -47.51 8.27 0.85
CA LEU A 9 -46.59 7.21 0.46
C LEU A 9 -45.14 7.69 0.27
N ILE A 10 -44.95 8.89 -0.28
CA ILE A 10 -43.63 9.53 -0.39
C ILE A 10 -43.09 9.95 0.99
N LEU A 11 -43.96 10.39 1.90
CA LEU A 11 -43.57 10.74 3.27
C LEU A 11 -43.11 9.50 4.05
N ILE A 12 -43.81 8.36 3.90
CA ILE A 12 -43.44 7.09 4.54
C ILE A 12 -42.13 6.54 3.95
N SER A 13 -41.89 6.64 2.64
CA SER A 13 -40.64 6.18 2.03
C SER A 13 -39.44 7.07 2.38
N ALA A 14 -39.64 8.37 2.55
CA ALA A 14 -38.61 9.29 3.02
C ALA A 14 -38.23 9.06 4.50
N PHE A 15 -39.18 8.66 5.35
CA PHE A 15 -38.90 8.29 6.74
C PHE A 15 -38.34 6.87 6.88
N ALA A 16 -38.76 5.90 6.05
CA ALA A 16 -38.21 4.55 6.06
C ALA A 16 -36.71 4.50 5.68
N GLY A 17 -36.23 5.46 4.88
CA GLY A 17 -34.80 5.59 4.55
C GLY A 17 -33.92 6.17 5.67
N ILE A 18 -34.53 6.84 6.67
CA ILE A 18 -33.82 7.50 7.78
C ILE A 18 -33.95 6.69 9.09
N LEU A 19 -34.92 5.76 9.18
CA LEU A 19 -35.22 4.96 10.38
C LEU A 19 -34.43 3.65 10.55
N GLY A 20 -33.39 3.40 9.75
CA GLY A 20 -32.61 2.15 9.76
C GLY A 20 -31.16 2.25 10.24
N GLN A 21 -30.79 3.30 10.98
CA GLN A 21 -29.49 3.31 11.65
C GLN A 21 -29.63 2.46 12.93
N GLU A 22 -29.52 1.13 12.77
CA GLU A 22 -29.42 0.22 13.91
C GLU A 22 -28.11 0.53 14.63
N PHE A 23 -28.22 1.13 15.82
CA PHE A 23 -27.11 1.30 16.74
C PHE A 23 -27.03 0.08 17.65
N GLU A 24 -25.81 -0.33 18.00
CA GLU A 24 -25.58 -1.28 19.07
C GLU A 24 -25.92 -0.64 20.44
N PRO A 25 -26.13 -1.44 21.50
CA PRO A 25 -26.41 -0.93 22.84
C PRO A 25 -25.33 0.02 23.40
N ASP A 26 -24.13 -0.03 22.84
CA ASP A 26 -22.99 0.84 23.18
C ASP A 26 -22.96 2.15 22.36
N GLY A 27 -23.97 2.40 21.53
CA GLY A 27 -24.10 3.60 20.71
C GLY A 27 -23.31 3.58 19.40
N LYS A 28 -22.60 2.50 19.08
CA LYS A 28 -21.90 2.36 17.80
C LYS A 28 -22.87 1.98 16.68
N VAL A 29 -22.52 2.35 15.45
CA VAL A 29 -23.29 1.91 14.28
C VAL A 29 -23.10 0.41 14.11
N LYS A 30 -24.20 -0.36 14.08
CA LYS A 30 -24.16 -1.81 13.92
C LYS A 30 -23.46 -2.18 12.62
N ILE A 31 -22.46 -3.05 12.73
CA ILE A 31 -21.70 -3.57 11.59
C ILE A 31 -22.53 -4.67 10.94
N LEU A 32 -22.74 -4.57 9.63
CA LEU A 32 -23.48 -5.59 8.89
C LEU A 32 -22.60 -6.84 8.74
N PRO A 33 -23.12 -8.06 8.90
CA PRO A 33 -22.33 -9.28 8.71
C PRO A 33 -21.92 -9.45 7.25
N TYR A 34 -20.89 -10.27 7.01
CA TYR A 34 -20.50 -10.65 5.65
C TYR A 34 -21.49 -11.65 5.06
N GLU A 35 -21.78 -11.50 3.77
CA GLU A 35 -22.44 -12.53 2.98
C GLU A 35 -21.49 -13.71 2.71
N ARG A 36 -22.05 -14.89 2.43
CA ARG A 36 -21.25 -16.11 2.19
C ARG A 36 -20.20 -15.95 1.09
N GLY A 37 -20.53 -15.24 0.00
CA GLY A 37 -19.58 -14.95 -1.07
C GLY A 37 -18.43 -14.06 -0.61
N GLN A 38 -18.73 -13.07 0.23
CA GLN A 38 -17.75 -12.14 0.79
C GLN A 38 -16.81 -12.81 1.80
N VAL A 39 -17.32 -13.76 2.60
CA VAL A 39 -16.48 -14.57 3.49
C VAL A 39 -15.45 -15.36 2.68
N LYS A 40 -15.89 -16.04 1.61
CA LYS A 40 -14.99 -16.79 0.72
C LYS A 40 -13.96 -15.87 0.07
N ASP A 41 -14.37 -14.69 -0.38
CA ASP A 41 -13.45 -13.69 -0.92
C ASP A 41 -12.39 -13.27 0.10
N LEU A 42 -12.79 -13.02 1.35
CA LEU A 42 -11.85 -12.64 2.42
C LEU A 42 -10.88 -13.76 2.80
N GLU A 43 -11.31 -15.02 2.77
CA GLU A 43 -10.42 -16.16 3.00
C GLU A 43 -9.33 -16.23 1.92
N VAL A 44 -9.70 -16.08 0.65
CA VAL A 44 -8.75 -16.07 -0.47
C VAL A 44 -7.81 -14.87 -0.36
N LEU A 45 -8.36 -13.68 -0.12
CA LEU A 45 -7.56 -12.47 0.07
C LEU A 45 -6.60 -12.58 1.26
N GLY A 46 -7.03 -13.19 2.36
CA GLY A 46 -6.20 -13.41 3.53
C GLY A 46 -5.01 -14.34 3.24
N LYS A 47 -5.24 -15.42 2.48
CA LYS A 47 -4.17 -16.32 2.03
C LYS A 47 -3.17 -15.61 1.13
N ASP A 48 -3.66 -14.87 0.14
CA ASP A 48 -2.82 -14.07 -0.76
C ASP A 48 -1.97 -13.06 0.01
N ILE A 49 -2.57 -12.32 0.95
CA ILE A 49 -1.88 -11.33 1.78
C ILE A 49 -0.77 -12.00 2.58
N ALA A 50 -1.06 -13.12 3.25
CA ALA A 50 -0.07 -13.85 4.04
C ALA A 50 1.09 -14.38 3.17
N GLU A 51 0.80 -14.90 1.98
CA GLU A 51 1.82 -15.31 1.02
C GLU A 51 2.67 -14.12 0.56
N PHE A 52 2.04 -12.99 0.25
CA PHE A 52 2.74 -11.79 -0.18
C PHE A 52 3.63 -11.21 0.92
N HIS A 53 3.19 -11.23 2.18
CA HIS A 53 4.03 -10.87 3.32
C HIS A 53 5.26 -11.76 3.42
N LYS A 54 5.11 -13.09 3.30
CA LYS A 54 6.25 -14.02 3.28
C LYS A 54 7.20 -13.76 2.11
N ARG A 55 6.66 -13.48 0.92
CA ARG A 55 7.45 -13.12 -0.28
C ARG A 55 8.27 -11.86 -0.02
N ILE A 56 7.66 -10.81 0.56
CA ILE A 56 8.38 -9.57 0.89
C ILE A 56 9.45 -9.85 1.95
N GLU A 57 9.11 -10.57 3.02
CA GLU A 57 10.04 -10.93 4.10
C GLU A 57 11.28 -11.68 3.56
N SER A 58 11.10 -12.61 2.61
CA SER A 58 12.20 -13.36 2.00
C SER A 58 13.20 -12.51 1.21
N ARG A 59 12.85 -11.27 0.84
CA ARG A 59 13.71 -10.34 0.09
C ARG A 59 14.42 -9.34 0.99
N LEU A 60 14.04 -9.25 2.27
CA LEU A 60 14.63 -8.28 3.20
C LEU A 60 16.13 -8.52 3.39
N ALA A 61 16.57 -9.77 3.45
CA ALA A 61 18.00 -10.11 3.56
C ALA A 61 18.82 -9.55 2.38
N PHE A 62 18.30 -9.67 1.16
CA PHE A 62 18.94 -9.10 -0.02
C PHE A 62 18.99 -7.56 0.04
N LEU A 63 17.86 -6.92 0.40
CA LEU A 63 17.79 -5.46 0.55
C LEU A 63 18.76 -4.94 1.62
N ASN A 64 18.90 -5.67 2.73
CA ASN A 64 19.85 -5.34 3.78
C ASN A 64 21.30 -5.45 3.31
N LYS A 65 21.66 -6.54 2.63
CA LYS A 65 23.01 -6.73 2.03
C LYS A 65 23.37 -5.62 1.04
N LYS A 66 22.38 -5.01 0.39
CA LYS A 66 22.55 -3.86 -0.52
C LYS A 66 22.44 -2.51 0.19
N ASN A 67 22.45 -2.47 1.52
CA ASN A 67 22.32 -1.27 2.36
C ASN A 67 21.09 -0.40 2.01
N LYS A 68 20.00 -1.06 1.59
CA LYS A 68 18.73 -0.38 1.28
C LYS A 68 17.83 -0.19 2.49
N ILE A 69 18.09 -0.94 3.57
CA ILE A 69 17.41 -0.77 4.85
C ILE A 69 18.25 0.17 5.70
N GLN A 70 17.65 1.28 6.12
CA GLN A 70 18.28 2.27 7.00
C GLN A 70 17.32 2.52 8.17
N ASP A 71 17.85 2.56 9.39
CA ASP A 71 17.06 2.77 10.60
C ASP A 71 15.82 1.86 10.70
N ASN A 72 15.99 0.57 10.38
CA ASN A 72 14.90 -0.41 10.35
C ASN A 72 13.78 -0.11 9.34
N LEU A 73 14.04 0.71 8.32
CA LEU A 73 13.09 1.11 7.30
C LEU A 73 13.64 0.85 5.89
N TYR A 74 12.80 0.26 5.04
CA TYR A 74 12.99 0.29 3.59
C TYR A 74 11.90 1.17 2.99
N SER A 75 12.29 2.13 2.15
CA SER A 75 11.37 3.05 1.53
C SER A 75 11.65 3.16 0.04
N GLN A 76 10.61 3.16 -0.78
CA GLN A 76 10.74 3.38 -2.22
C GLN A 76 9.69 4.35 -2.72
N PHE A 77 10.15 5.33 -3.47
CA PHE A 77 9.30 6.23 -4.23
C PHE A 77 8.85 5.53 -5.51
N ILE A 78 7.57 5.67 -5.82
CA ILE A 78 6.97 5.21 -7.06
C ILE A 78 6.85 6.44 -7.96
N PRO A 79 7.42 6.42 -9.18
CA PRO A 79 7.40 7.57 -10.08
C PRO A 79 6.00 8.19 -10.17
N ALA A 80 5.96 9.50 -9.95
CA ALA A 80 4.73 10.25 -10.02
C ALA A 80 4.22 10.26 -11.46
N TYR A 81 2.90 10.26 -11.62
CA TYR A 81 2.27 10.40 -12.92
C TYR A 81 1.16 11.45 -12.86
N GLU A 82 0.94 12.08 -14.01
CA GLU A 82 -0.15 13.03 -14.16
C GLU A 82 -1.45 12.26 -14.41
N ASP A 83 -2.44 12.51 -13.56
CA ASP A 83 -3.80 12.03 -13.73
C ASP A 83 -4.63 13.13 -14.39
N GLN A 84 -4.87 12.96 -15.69
CA GLN A 84 -5.76 13.81 -16.46
C GLN A 84 -7.11 13.11 -16.61
N ILE A 85 -8.11 13.63 -15.90
CA ILE A 85 -9.49 13.19 -16.10
C ILE A 85 -9.94 13.69 -17.48
N PRO A 86 -10.40 12.81 -18.39
CA PRO A 86 -10.92 13.22 -19.69
C PRO A 86 -12.01 14.29 -19.53
N GLN A 87 -11.97 15.33 -20.38
CA GLN A 87 -12.90 16.48 -20.36
C GLN A 87 -12.80 17.40 -19.12
N SER A 88 -11.92 17.13 -18.16
CA SER A 88 -11.66 18.01 -17.02
C SER A 88 -10.46 18.92 -17.27
N ARG A 89 -10.57 20.19 -16.83
CA ARG A 89 -9.43 21.13 -16.80
C ARG A 89 -8.53 20.94 -15.56
N ASN A 90 -8.95 20.09 -14.62
CA ASN A 90 -8.19 19.77 -13.43
C ASN A 90 -7.18 18.68 -13.77
N ARG A 91 -5.91 18.98 -13.52
CA ARG A 91 -4.78 18.08 -13.63
C ARG A 91 -4.25 17.79 -12.25
N TYR A 92 -3.95 16.54 -11.96
CA TYR A 92 -3.43 16.12 -10.67
C TYR A 92 -2.09 15.45 -10.83
N MET A 93 -1.17 15.73 -9.90
CA MET A 93 0.03 14.93 -9.70
C MET A 93 -0.28 13.86 -8.65
N LEU A 94 0.05 12.60 -8.96
CA LEU A 94 -0.05 11.49 -8.03
C LEU A 94 1.33 11.03 -7.62
N ASP A 95 1.73 11.35 -6.38
CA ASP A 95 2.94 10.86 -5.76
C ASP A 95 2.64 9.59 -4.97
N LEU A 96 3.40 8.53 -5.19
CA LEU A 96 3.21 7.24 -4.54
C LEU A 96 4.49 6.82 -3.84
N ARG A 97 4.36 6.23 -2.64
CA ARG A 97 5.48 5.73 -1.85
C ARG A 97 5.01 4.53 -1.04
N PHE A 98 5.91 3.59 -0.79
CA PHE A 98 5.69 2.62 0.27
C PHE A 98 6.89 2.57 1.22
N VAL A 99 6.60 2.16 2.45
CA VAL A 99 7.55 2.01 3.54
C VAL A 99 7.32 0.64 4.19
N LEU A 100 8.38 -0.15 4.29
CA LEU A 100 8.44 -1.38 5.06
C LEU A 100 9.19 -1.07 6.36
N LYS A 101 8.57 -1.38 7.49
CA LYS A 101 9.26 -1.43 8.78
C LYS A 101 9.70 -2.86 9.05
N VAL A 102 10.96 -3.01 9.43
CA VAL A 102 11.56 -4.30 9.72
C VAL A 102 12.12 -4.34 11.13
N SER A 103 12.25 -5.52 11.70
CA SER A 103 13.06 -5.72 12.91
C SER A 103 14.20 -6.68 12.67
N GLY A 104 15.21 -6.58 13.53
CA GLY A 104 16.44 -7.37 13.46
C GLY A 104 17.54 -6.73 12.60
N ALA A 105 17.37 -5.51 12.08
CA ALA A 105 18.44 -4.82 11.37
C ALA A 105 19.45 -4.30 12.40
N GLY A 106 20.55 -5.03 12.58
CA GLY A 106 21.64 -4.65 13.50
C GLY A 106 22.20 -5.79 14.34
N ALA A 107 21.51 -6.93 14.44
CA ALA A 107 22.05 -8.13 15.08
C ALA A 107 22.64 -9.05 14.01
N GLU A 108 23.95 -9.32 14.06
CA GLU A 108 24.59 -10.31 13.19
C GLU A 108 23.81 -11.63 13.25
N ASN A 109 23.50 -12.20 12.09
CA ASN A 109 22.79 -13.48 11.92
C ASN A 109 21.32 -13.54 12.41
N SER A 110 20.68 -12.43 12.75
CA SER A 110 19.25 -12.43 13.04
C SER A 110 18.41 -12.33 11.75
N PRO A 111 17.41 -13.20 11.52
CA PRO A 111 16.55 -13.09 10.35
C PRO A 111 15.73 -11.81 10.45
N LEU A 112 15.80 -10.98 9.40
CA LEU A 112 14.97 -9.79 9.29
C LEU A 112 13.50 -10.17 9.21
N LYS A 113 12.69 -9.47 9.98
CA LYS A 113 11.24 -9.71 10.07
C LYS A 113 10.50 -8.49 9.60
N LEU A 114 9.44 -8.71 8.82
CA LEU A 114 8.53 -7.65 8.42
C LEU A 114 7.57 -7.34 9.57
N GLU A 115 7.53 -6.08 10.01
CA GLU A 115 6.67 -5.64 11.11
C GLU A 115 5.42 -4.93 10.61
N SER A 116 5.62 -3.93 9.76
CA SER A 116 4.54 -3.11 9.23
C SER A 116 4.77 -2.72 7.78
N ILE A 117 3.67 -2.50 7.07
CA ILE A 117 3.66 -1.94 5.73
C ILE A 117 2.82 -0.68 5.74
N VAL A 118 3.37 0.40 5.15
CA VAL A 118 2.67 1.66 4.96
C VAL A 118 2.76 2.05 3.49
N PHE A 119 1.61 2.23 2.87
CA PHE A 119 1.46 2.84 1.56
C PHE A 119 1.03 4.28 1.74
N TRP A 120 1.67 5.15 0.99
CA TRP A 120 1.39 6.57 0.98
C TRP A 120 1.08 6.99 -0.45
N SER A 121 -0.01 7.72 -0.61
CA SER A 121 -0.43 8.32 -1.87
C SER A 121 -0.77 9.77 -1.62
N ARG A 122 -0.30 10.67 -2.48
CA ARG A 122 -0.64 12.08 -2.45
C ARG A 122 -1.13 12.51 -3.81
N LYS A 123 -2.36 13.01 -3.82
CA LYS A 123 -2.99 13.64 -4.97
C LYS A 123 -2.97 15.15 -4.79
N SER A 124 -2.21 15.84 -5.61
CA SER A 124 -2.07 17.30 -5.58
C SER A 124 -2.64 17.92 -6.86
N LEU A 125 -3.50 18.93 -6.73
CA LEU A 125 -3.97 19.69 -7.89
C LEU A 125 -2.84 20.57 -8.42
N ILE A 126 -2.52 20.45 -9.71
CA ILE A 126 -1.46 21.22 -10.38
C ILE A 126 -2.01 22.22 -11.41
N SER A 127 -3.33 22.32 -11.56
CA SER A 127 -3.95 23.34 -12.40
C SER A 127 -3.82 24.74 -11.78
N LYS A 128 -3.27 25.69 -12.55
CA LYS A 128 -3.11 27.09 -12.14
C LYS A 128 -4.46 27.75 -11.82
N MET A 129 -4.45 28.72 -10.89
CA MET A 129 -5.61 29.57 -10.53
C MET A 129 -6.81 28.78 -9.97
N ARG A 130 -6.56 27.66 -9.29
CA ARG A 130 -7.59 26.84 -8.63
C ARG A 130 -7.36 26.80 -7.11
N PRO A 131 -8.44 26.57 -6.32
CA PRO A 131 -8.35 26.30 -4.89
C PRO A 131 -7.29 25.26 -4.56
N GLN A 132 -6.60 25.40 -3.42
CA GLN A 132 -5.67 24.37 -2.99
C GLN A 132 -6.45 23.08 -2.74
N TYR A 133 -6.04 22.01 -3.40
CA TYR A 133 -6.55 20.67 -3.15
C TYR A 133 -5.39 19.70 -3.07
N GLU A 134 -5.25 19.11 -1.89
CA GLU A 134 -4.27 18.07 -1.61
C GLU A 134 -4.94 16.97 -0.81
N GLU A 135 -4.88 15.74 -1.31
CA GLU A 135 -5.40 14.56 -0.64
C GLU A 135 -4.25 13.59 -0.39
N ILE A 136 -3.99 13.29 0.88
CA ILE A 136 -3.01 12.31 1.32
C ILE A 136 -3.75 11.09 1.83
N SER A 137 -3.50 9.93 1.23
CA SER A 137 -4.03 8.64 1.65
C SER A 137 -2.90 7.77 2.18
N ILE A 138 -3.07 7.26 3.40
CA ILE A 138 -2.12 6.36 4.07
C ILE A 138 -2.83 5.04 4.32
N LEU A 139 -2.49 4.01 3.56
CA LEU A 139 -2.99 2.66 3.78
C LEU A 139 -1.92 1.86 4.52
N LYS A 140 -2.21 1.44 5.75
CA LYS A 140 -1.23 0.81 6.63
C LYS A 140 -1.76 -0.48 7.25
N ASN A 141 -0.81 -1.34 7.60
CA ASN A 141 -1.01 -2.49 8.46
C ASN A 141 0.20 -2.56 9.40
N GLU A 142 -0.05 -2.27 10.68
CA GLU A 142 1.00 -2.12 11.71
C GLU A 142 1.34 -3.44 12.43
N LYS A 143 0.53 -4.50 12.26
CA LYS A 143 0.63 -5.74 13.04
C LYS A 143 0.51 -6.98 12.17
N ILE A 144 1.41 -7.09 11.20
CA ILE A 144 1.39 -8.16 10.18
C ILE A 144 1.40 -9.57 10.76
N LYS A 145 2.02 -9.79 11.93
CA LYS A 145 2.19 -11.13 12.53
C LYS A 145 1.04 -11.57 13.43
N ASN A 146 0.27 -10.64 13.97
CA ASN A 146 -0.65 -10.92 15.08
C ASN A 146 -2.11 -10.66 14.76
N GLU A 147 -2.43 -10.03 13.63
CA GLU A 147 -3.79 -9.61 13.33
C GLU A 147 -4.16 -9.95 11.89
N GLY A 148 -5.39 -10.44 11.70
CA GLY A 148 -5.97 -10.68 10.39
C GLY A 148 -6.19 -9.39 9.59
N PRO A 149 -6.96 -9.45 8.49
CA PRO A 149 -7.24 -8.27 7.66
C PRO A 149 -7.91 -7.10 8.41
N GLU A 150 -8.39 -7.34 9.62
CA GLU A 150 -8.97 -6.33 10.53
C GLU A 150 -7.97 -5.24 10.98
N SER A 151 -6.67 -5.54 10.93
CA SER A 151 -5.59 -4.57 11.24
C SER A 151 -5.33 -3.54 10.14
N ILE A 152 -5.99 -3.68 8.97
CA ILE A 152 -5.78 -2.81 7.83
C ILE A 152 -6.56 -1.50 8.05
N GLU A 153 -5.82 -0.39 7.98
CA GLU A 153 -6.35 0.95 8.21
C GLU A 153 -5.99 1.87 7.04
N LEU A 154 -6.97 2.67 6.61
CA LEU A 154 -6.82 3.73 5.63
C LEU A 154 -7.10 5.09 6.28
N VAL A 155 -6.07 5.92 6.38
CA VAL A 155 -6.17 7.31 6.84
C VAL A 155 -6.20 8.21 5.62
N VAL A 156 -7.25 9.01 5.47
CA VAL A 156 -7.40 9.99 4.39
C VAL A 156 -7.37 11.39 4.98
N ARG A 157 -6.38 12.19 4.60
CA ARG A 157 -6.24 13.60 4.96
C ARG A 157 -6.53 14.45 3.73
N LYS A 158 -7.56 15.27 3.80
CA LYS A 158 -7.92 16.24 2.76
C LYS A 158 -7.58 17.63 3.24
N LYS A 159 -6.69 18.30 2.53
CA LYS A 159 -6.32 19.68 2.75
C LYS A 159 -6.94 20.53 1.66
N THR A 160 -7.76 21.48 2.08
CA THR A 160 -8.41 22.49 1.22
C THR A 160 -8.14 23.88 1.78
N ASP A 161 -8.58 24.92 1.07
CA ASP A 161 -8.52 26.31 1.57
C ASP A 161 -9.27 26.49 2.90
N ALA A 162 -10.24 25.62 3.21
CA ALA A 162 -11.02 25.65 4.45
C ALA A 162 -10.33 24.93 5.63
N GLY A 163 -9.17 24.32 5.41
CA GLY A 163 -8.40 23.60 6.43
C GLY A 163 -8.16 22.13 6.09
N THR A 164 -7.70 21.38 7.09
CA THR A 164 -7.37 19.95 6.97
C THR A 164 -8.42 19.10 7.67
N LYS A 165 -9.01 18.15 6.95
CA LYS A 165 -9.89 17.13 7.52
C LYS A 165 -9.22 15.76 7.42
N GLU A 166 -9.15 15.06 8.55
CA GLU A 166 -8.69 13.66 8.62
C GLU A 166 -9.88 12.74 8.83
N THR A 167 -9.90 11.64 8.09
CA THR A 167 -10.86 10.54 8.26
C THR A 167 -10.09 9.22 8.31
N VAL A 168 -10.41 8.39 9.29
CA VAL A 168 -9.81 7.06 9.45
C VAL A 168 -10.85 5.99 9.11
N TYR A 169 -10.48 5.05 8.26
CA TYR A 169 -11.30 3.91 7.86
C TYR A 169 -10.58 2.61 8.22
N ASN A 170 -11.11 1.86 9.17
CA ASN A 170 -10.54 0.58 9.60
C ASN A 170 -11.46 -0.57 9.17
N VAL A 171 -10.89 -1.68 8.68
CA VAL A 171 -11.67 -2.86 8.28
C VAL A 171 -12.59 -3.36 9.40
N ALA A 172 -12.16 -3.30 10.66
CA ALA A 172 -12.95 -3.72 11.81
C ALA A 172 -14.16 -2.81 12.09
N THR A 173 -14.15 -1.53 11.64
CA THR A 173 -15.17 -0.54 12.03
C THR A 173 -16.07 -0.08 10.89
N ILE A 174 -15.73 -0.40 9.64
CA ILE A 174 -16.58 -0.07 8.49
C ILE A 174 -17.86 -0.92 8.54
N ARG A 175 -19.02 -0.25 8.55
CA ARG A 175 -20.34 -0.90 8.58
C ARG A 175 -20.55 -1.85 7.40
N GLU A 176 -20.26 -1.38 6.18
CA GLU A 176 -20.62 -2.07 4.95
C GLU A 176 -19.61 -3.18 4.60
N PRO A 177 -20.03 -4.45 4.47
CA PRO A 177 -19.13 -5.56 4.20
C PRO A 177 -18.44 -5.44 2.84
N ALA A 178 -19.14 -4.96 1.81
CA ALA A 178 -18.56 -4.75 0.48
C ALA A 178 -17.39 -3.73 0.51
N GLN A 179 -17.49 -2.70 1.35
CA GLN A 179 -16.43 -1.70 1.52
C GLN A 179 -15.23 -2.29 2.25
N ARG A 180 -15.45 -3.12 3.28
CA ARG A 180 -14.39 -3.87 3.97
C ARG A 180 -13.63 -4.78 3.02
N VAL A 181 -14.33 -5.61 2.24
CA VAL A 181 -13.72 -6.48 1.23
C VAL A 181 -12.92 -5.67 0.22
N LYS A 182 -13.46 -4.54 -0.26
CA LYS A 182 -12.76 -3.64 -1.19
C LYS A 182 -11.47 -3.10 -0.60
N LEU A 183 -11.46 -2.69 0.67
CA LEU A 183 -10.27 -2.17 1.34
C LEU A 183 -9.17 -3.24 1.44
N VAL A 184 -9.53 -4.46 1.87
CA VAL A 184 -8.61 -5.60 1.91
C VAL A 184 -8.05 -5.93 0.52
N ARG A 185 -8.90 -5.88 -0.51
CA ARG A 185 -8.49 -6.11 -1.91
C ARG A 185 -7.50 -5.06 -2.40
N ILE A 186 -7.72 -3.78 -2.10
CA ILE A 186 -6.78 -2.70 -2.44
C ILE A 186 -5.43 -2.93 -1.76
N TYR A 187 -5.43 -3.27 -0.47
CA TYR A 187 -4.20 -3.61 0.26
C TYR A 187 -3.44 -4.77 -0.40
N ARG A 188 -4.13 -5.87 -0.71
CA ARG A 188 -3.55 -7.01 -1.44
C ARG A 188 -2.92 -6.61 -2.77
N THR A 189 -3.58 -5.78 -3.56
CA THR A 189 -3.04 -5.29 -4.85
C THR A 189 -1.80 -4.45 -4.65
N ASN A 190 -1.77 -3.59 -3.63
CA ASN A 190 -0.60 -2.77 -3.33
C ASN A 190 0.59 -3.60 -2.84
N LEU A 191 0.37 -4.70 -2.10
CA LEU A 191 1.43 -5.65 -1.74
C LEU A 191 2.07 -6.28 -2.99
N LEU A 192 1.27 -6.63 -3.99
CA LEU A 192 1.78 -7.17 -5.25
C LEU A 192 2.69 -6.16 -5.97
N GLU A 193 2.36 -4.88 -5.92
CA GLU A 193 3.19 -3.82 -6.50
C GLU A 193 4.53 -3.68 -5.76
N ILE A 194 4.56 -3.82 -4.43
CA ILE A 194 5.83 -3.89 -3.67
C ILE A 194 6.68 -5.05 -4.16
N ILE A 195 6.09 -6.24 -4.26
CA ILE A 195 6.80 -7.44 -4.70
C ILE A 195 7.41 -7.21 -6.08
N ARG A 196 6.63 -6.71 -7.04
CA ARG A 196 7.10 -6.43 -8.41
C ARG A 196 8.28 -5.46 -8.42
N ARG A 197 8.25 -4.42 -7.59
CA ARG A 197 9.32 -3.42 -7.52
C ARG A 197 10.59 -3.95 -6.90
N ILE A 198 10.46 -4.74 -5.83
CA ILE A 198 11.61 -5.40 -5.22
C ILE A 198 12.18 -6.42 -6.20
N ASP A 199 11.35 -7.25 -6.84
CA ASP A 199 11.79 -8.24 -7.83
C ASP A 199 12.53 -7.57 -9.00
N LYS A 200 11.98 -6.48 -9.56
CA LYS A 200 12.66 -5.69 -10.62
C LYS A 200 14.04 -5.17 -10.17
N TYR A 201 14.16 -4.72 -8.91
CA TYR A 201 15.45 -4.28 -8.37
C TYR A 201 16.43 -5.43 -8.18
N VAL A 202 15.97 -6.59 -7.69
CA VAL A 202 16.79 -7.80 -7.55
C VAL A 202 17.30 -8.26 -8.92
N GLU A 203 16.41 -8.40 -9.90
CA GLU A 203 16.75 -8.82 -11.26
C GLU A 203 17.76 -7.87 -11.91
N GLY A 204 17.54 -6.55 -11.81
CA GLY A 204 18.47 -5.55 -12.32
C GLY A 204 19.85 -5.68 -11.66
N SER A 205 19.89 -5.89 -10.34
CA SER A 205 21.15 -6.07 -9.61
C SER A 205 21.90 -7.34 -10.01
N ILE A 206 21.19 -8.44 -10.30
CA ILE A 206 21.81 -9.70 -10.74
C ILE A 206 22.41 -9.54 -12.13
N LYS A 207 21.69 -8.88 -13.05
CA LYS A 207 22.18 -8.63 -14.41
C LYS A 207 23.45 -7.79 -14.43
N THR A 208 23.49 -6.68 -13.67
CA THR A 208 24.69 -5.85 -13.56
C THR A 208 25.89 -6.64 -13.02
N VAL A 209 25.68 -7.46 -11.98
CA VAL A 209 26.77 -8.30 -11.45
C VAL A 209 27.26 -9.31 -12.48
N ALA A 210 26.36 -9.91 -13.28
CA ALA A 210 26.75 -10.84 -14.33
C ALA A 210 27.57 -10.14 -15.44
N GLU A 211 27.16 -8.94 -15.86
CA GLU A 211 27.88 -8.13 -16.84
C GLU A 211 29.27 -7.71 -16.31
N ASP A 212 29.38 -7.30 -15.05
CA ASP A 212 30.65 -6.95 -14.39
C ASP A 212 31.59 -8.17 -14.31
N VAL A 213 31.06 -9.36 -14.00
CA VAL A 213 31.85 -10.60 -13.99
C VAL A 213 32.30 -10.96 -15.40
N GLU A 214 31.42 -10.90 -16.40
CA GLU A 214 31.77 -11.21 -17.78
C GLU A 214 32.85 -10.26 -18.34
N THR A 215 32.73 -8.96 -18.07
CA THR A 215 33.74 -7.97 -18.47
C THR A 215 35.07 -8.20 -17.78
N THR A 216 35.06 -8.54 -16.48
CA THR A 216 36.28 -8.88 -15.73
C THR A 216 36.93 -10.15 -16.27
N LEU A 217 36.16 -11.21 -16.54
CA LEU A 217 36.67 -12.46 -17.12
C LEU A 217 37.28 -12.23 -18.50
N LYS A 218 36.63 -11.43 -19.36
CA LYS A 218 37.20 -11.03 -20.66
C LYS A 218 38.50 -10.23 -20.51
N ALA A 219 38.61 -9.38 -19.50
CA ALA A 219 39.85 -8.64 -19.23
C ALA A 219 40.98 -9.60 -18.80
N VAL A 220 40.67 -10.63 -18.02
CA VAL A 220 41.62 -11.69 -17.63
C VAL A 220 42.01 -12.55 -18.84
N GLU A 221 41.05 -12.97 -19.67
CA GLU A 221 41.31 -13.78 -20.87
C GLU A 221 42.16 -13.04 -21.92
N ASN A 222 41.90 -11.74 -22.12
CA ASN A 222 42.64 -10.91 -23.07
C ASN A 222 43.91 -10.28 -22.47
N GLY A 223 44.07 -10.36 -21.15
CA GLY A 223 45.31 -10.00 -20.46
C GLY A 223 46.36 -11.05 -20.73
N GLY A 224 47.26 -10.78 -21.70
CA GLY A 224 48.46 -11.60 -21.88
C GLY A 224 49.30 -11.68 -20.59
N PRO A 225 50.26 -12.62 -20.49
CA PRO A 225 51.06 -12.81 -19.29
C PRO A 225 51.92 -11.56 -19.04
N TYR A 226 51.41 -10.63 -18.22
CA TYR A 226 52.23 -9.58 -17.66
C TYR A 226 53.10 -10.21 -16.58
N GLN A 227 54.42 -10.15 -16.77
CA GLN A 227 55.37 -10.32 -15.68
C GLN A 227 55.17 -9.14 -14.74
N GLU A 228 54.38 -9.33 -13.68
CA GLU A 228 54.48 -8.49 -12.50
C GLU A 228 55.90 -8.69 -11.96
N GLU A 229 56.74 -7.66 -11.99
CA GLU A 229 57.89 -7.62 -11.10
C GLU A 229 57.31 -7.58 -9.68
N LEU A 230 57.22 -8.77 -9.06
CA LEU A 230 56.89 -8.89 -7.65
C LEU A 230 57.78 -7.89 -6.89
N PRO A 231 57.23 -7.11 -5.94
CA PRO A 231 58.02 -6.21 -5.14
C PRO A 231 59.21 -7.00 -4.57
N LYS A 232 60.43 -6.55 -4.87
CA LYS A 232 61.59 -6.99 -4.11
C LYS A 232 61.47 -6.32 -2.75
N ASP A 233 61.01 -7.13 -1.80
CA ASP A 233 61.07 -7.02 -0.32
C ASP A 233 59.70 -7.11 0.35
#